data_AF-A0A832FM62-F1
#
_entry.id   AF-A0A832FM62-F1
#
_cell.length_a   1.000
_cell.length_b   1.000
_cell.length_c   1.000
_cell.angle_alpha   90.00
_cell.angle_beta   90.00
_cell.angle_gamma   90.00
#
_symmetry.space_group_name_H-M   'P 1'
#
loop_
_entity.id
_entity.type
_entity.pdbx_description
1 polymer ?
#
loop_
_entity_poly.entity_id
_entity_poly.type
_entity_poly.pdbx_seq_one_letter_code
_entity_poly.pdbx_strand_id
1 'polypeptide(L)'
;ESDARTMRKFLMHTFTGVNSDAAERILERAQLGVRAMPARLNADEIARLHAALQNVNLDEGQTMTVLRYANRVPLLFQPGACAITQTVASMNWRAYGLSQSRGNLPTGPVTVLVHMASVWVPYTSESKEAVAAYPEIQRELRLALQAVGRKLALYLGRRLRVKQEGERRGKFLRYLGEVATAVSSINQVDRDELYQRLVEVAKRKTADADVRLDERGNRVEAQAEFGEHVLIVRQQEPNTPDG
;
A
#
# COMPACT_ATOMS: atom_id res chain seq x y z
N GLU A 1 29.08 -16.18 -8.73
CA GLU A 1 29.88 -14.94 -8.62
C GLU A 1 29.14 -13.83 -9.34
N SER A 2 29.31 -12.56 -8.92
CA SER A 2 28.60 -11.42 -9.51
C SER A 2 29.60 -10.48 -10.17
N ASP A 3 29.36 -10.15 -11.44
CA ASP A 3 30.22 -9.25 -12.23
C ASP A 3 29.97 -7.76 -11.95
N ALA A 4 29.07 -7.45 -11.02
CA ALA A 4 28.69 -6.08 -10.73
C ALA A 4 29.83 -5.31 -10.04
N ARG A 5 30.25 -4.20 -10.66
CA ARG A 5 31.32 -3.33 -10.16
C ARG A 5 31.00 -2.61 -8.84
N THR A 6 29.73 -2.40 -8.52
CA THR A 6 29.31 -1.74 -7.28
C THR A 6 28.14 -2.46 -6.65
N MET A 7 28.05 -2.39 -5.32
CA MET A 7 26.94 -2.96 -4.56
C MET A 7 25.59 -2.38 -4.97
N ARG A 8 25.51 -1.08 -5.28
CA ARG A 8 24.27 -0.47 -5.79
C ARG A 8 23.81 -1.11 -7.10
N LYS A 9 24.72 -1.32 -8.06
CA LYS A 9 24.38 -1.99 -9.33
C LYS A 9 24.03 -3.46 -9.12
N PHE A 10 24.76 -4.14 -8.24
CA PHE A 10 24.47 -5.53 -7.89
C PHE A 10 23.04 -5.69 -7.39
N LEU A 11 22.63 -4.86 -6.42
CA LEU A 11 21.29 -4.90 -5.84
C LEU A 11 20.21 -4.61 -6.89
N MET A 12 20.40 -3.59 -7.73
CA MET A 12 19.41 -3.20 -8.74
C MET A 12 19.26 -4.20 -9.90
N HIS A 13 20.35 -4.86 -10.32
CA HIS A 13 20.31 -5.76 -11.48
C HIS A 13 20.00 -7.22 -11.13
N THR A 14 20.32 -7.62 -9.90
CA THR A 14 20.14 -9.01 -9.45
C THR A 14 18.77 -9.22 -8.82
N PHE A 15 18.26 -8.23 -8.09
CA PHE A 15 17.00 -8.36 -7.36
C PHE A 15 15.89 -7.55 -8.02
N THR A 16 14.79 -8.22 -8.36
CA THR A 16 13.60 -7.57 -8.90
C THR A 16 12.95 -6.69 -7.84
N GLY A 17 12.54 -5.47 -8.21
CA GLY A 17 11.86 -4.54 -7.32
C GLY A 17 12.79 -3.68 -6.46
N VAL A 18 14.11 -3.86 -6.56
CA VAL A 18 15.09 -2.98 -5.91
C VAL A 18 15.43 -1.83 -6.83
N ASN A 19 14.80 -0.69 -6.59
CA ASN A 19 15.14 0.56 -7.27
C ASN A 19 16.40 1.19 -6.63
N SER A 20 16.86 2.29 -7.22
CA SER A 20 18.07 2.97 -6.74
C SER A 20 17.97 3.44 -5.29
N ASP A 21 16.80 3.95 -4.89
CA ASP A 21 16.56 4.48 -3.55
C ASP A 21 16.53 3.36 -2.50
N ALA A 22 15.83 2.27 -2.81
CA ALA A 22 15.81 1.07 -1.98
C ALA A 22 17.21 0.44 -1.86
N ALA A 23 17.99 0.40 -2.94
CA ALA A 23 19.37 -0.08 -2.90
C ALA A 23 20.23 0.76 -1.95
N GLU A 24 20.08 2.09 -1.97
CA GLU A 24 20.82 2.98 -1.08
C GLU A 24 20.38 2.79 0.39
N ARG A 25 19.09 2.67 0.66
CA ARG A 25 18.55 2.37 2.01
C ARG A 25 19.03 1.04 2.56
N ILE A 26 19.07 -0.01 1.73
CA ILE A 26 19.61 -1.33 2.13
C ILE A 26 21.08 -1.21 2.53
N LEU A 27 21.87 -0.50 1.72
CA LEU A 27 23.30 -0.34 1.97
C LEU A 27 23.58 0.53 3.20
N GLU A 28 22.80 1.59 3.40
CA GLU A 28 22.87 2.41 4.61
C GLU A 28 22.55 1.59 5.87
N ARG A 29 21.48 0.79 5.83
CA ARG A 29 21.10 -0.10 6.95
C ARG A 29 22.17 -1.16 7.24
N ALA A 30 22.82 -1.67 6.20
CA ALA A 30 23.92 -2.64 6.30
C ALA A 30 25.27 -2.00 6.68
N GLN A 31 25.35 -0.67 6.75
CA GLN A 31 26.58 0.10 6.95
C GLN A 31 27.63 -0.16 5.87
N LEU A 32 27.19 -0.33 4.62
CA LEU A 32 28.04 -0.56 3.46
C LEU A 32 28.08 0.67 2.56
N GLY A 33 29.27 0.96 2.01
CA GLY A 33 29.41 2.03 1.04
C GLY A 33 28.71 1.71 -0.29
N VAL A 34 28.06 2.70 -0.90
CA VAL A 34 27.34 2.57 -2.20
C VAL A 34 28.24 2.05 -3.33
N ARG A 35 29.54 2.32 -3.25
CA ARG A 35 30.58 1.91 -4.20
C ARG A 35 31.40 0.68 -3.74
N ALA A 36 31.02 0.03 -2.64
CA ALA A 36 31.66 -1.22 -2.22
C ALA A 36 31.55 -2.26 -3.33
N MET A 37 32.54 -3.14 -3.45
CA MET A 37 32.57 -4.18 -4.46
C MET A 37 32.00 -5.48 -3.88
N PRO A 38 31.01 -6.12 -4.52
CA PRO A 38 30.44 -7.38 -4.05
C PRO A 38 31.49 -8.47 -3.80
N ALA A 39 32.52 -8.53 -4.65
CA ALA A 39 33.60 -9.52 -4.57
C ALA A 39 34.56 -9.34 -3.38
N ARG A 40 34.50 -8.20 -2.66
CA ARG A 40 35.41 -7.87 -1.56
C ARG A 40 34.74 -7.85 -0.19
N LEU A 41 33.49 -8.32 -0.09
CA LEU A 41 32.77 -8.31 1.18
C LEU A 41 33.21 -9.46 2.08
N ASN A 42 33.39 -9.16 3.36
CA ASN A 42 33.68 -10.15 4.40
C ASN A 42 32.42 -10.90 4.83
N ALA A 43 32.57 -12.07 5.47
CA ALA A 43 31.43 -12.86 5.95
C ALA A 43 30.48 -12.07 6.86
N ASP A 44 31.02 -11.23 7.75
CA ASP A 44 30.22 -10.39 8.65
C ASP A 44 29.45 -9.29 7.89
N GLU A 45 30.04 -8.74 6.82
CA GLU A 45 29.40 -7.75 5.96
C GLU A 45 28.25 -8.38 5.18
N ILE A 46 28.44 -9.61 4.71
CA ILE A 46 27.39 -10.40 4.03
C ILE A 46 26.24 -10.69 5.00
N ALA A 47 26.54 -11.07 6.25
CA ALA A 47 25.51 -11.30 7.27
C ALA A 47 24.68 -10.03 7.57
N ARG A 48 25.34 -8.87 7.71
CA ARG A 48 24.66 -7.58 7.88
C ARG A 48 23.81 -7.20 6.68
N LEU A 49 24.30 -7.42 5.47
CA LEU A 49 23.56 -7.17 4.24
C LEU A 49 22.33 -8.08 4.14
N HIS A 50 22.47 -9.37 4.45
CA HIS A 50 21.36 -10.32 4.47
C HIS A 50 20.28 -9.92 5.48
N ALA A 51 20.70 -9.53 6.70
CA ALA A 51 19.78 -9.02 7.70
C ALA A 51 19.08 -7.72 7.24
N ALA A 52 19.79 -6.81 6.56
CA ALA A 52 19.19 -5.60 6.00
C ALA A 52 18.16 -5.93 4.91
N LEU A 53 18.46 -6.86 4.00
CA LEU A 53 17.55 -7.28 2.94
C LEU A 53 16.22 -7.85 3.47
N GLN A 54 16.24 -8.57 4.59
CA GLN A 54 15.03 -9.14 5.19
C GLN A 54 14.14 -8.09 5.87
N ASN A 55 14.71 -6.99 6.34
CA ASN A 55 14.02 -6.01 7.20
C ASN A 55 13.68 -4.71 6.49
N VAL A 56 14.23 -4.46 5.30
CA VAL A 56 13.95 -3.23 4.55
C VAL A 56 12.68 -3.40 3.74
N ASN A 57 11.72 -2.51 3.99
CA ASN A 57 10.49 -2.45 3.23
C ASN A 57 10.75 -1.75 1.87
N LEU A 58 10.74 -2.53 0.80
CA LEU A 58 11.02 -2.09 -0.58
C LEU A 58 9.87 -1.28 -1.21
N ASP A 59 8.70 -1.28 -0.58
CA ASP A 59 7.50 -0.61 -1.09
C ASP A 59 7.62 0.92 -1.06
N GLU A 60 8.44 1.44 -0.17
CA GLU A 60 8.71 2.87 -0.01
C GLU A 60 9.68 3.32 -1.12
N GLY A 61 9.12 3.99 -2.13
CA GLY A 61 9.87 4.58 -3.24
C GLY A 61 9.68 3.88 -4.59
N GLN A 62 9.00 2.73 -4.65
CA GLN A 62 8.65 2.09 -5.92
C GLN A 62 7.80 3.04 -6.78
N THR A 63 8.09 3.11 -8.07
CA THR A 63 7.23 3.82 -9.02
C THR A 63 6.14 2.87 -9.50
N MET A 64 4.94 3.41 -9.67
CA MET A 64 3.81 2.63 -10.18
C MET A 64 4.15 1.98 -11.53
N THR A 65 3.84 0.70 -11.66
CA THR A 65 4.05 -0.06 -12.90
C THR A 65 2.81 0.01 -13.78
N VAL A 66 2.98 0.32 -15.06
CA VAL A 66 1.87 0.41 -16.03
C VAL A 66 1.96 -0.74 -17.03
N LEU A 67 0.98 -1.63 -16.98
CA LEU A 67 0.84 -2.74 -17.92
C LEU A 67 -0.15 -2.34 -19.02
N ARG A 68 0.35 -2.29 -20.25
CA ARG A 68 -0.41 -1.81 -21.41
C ARG A 68 -0.74 -2.99 -22.31
N TYR A 69 -2.01 -3.13 -22.66
CA TYR A 69 -2.46 -4.16 -23.59
C TYR A 69 -3.34 -3.54 -24.67
N ALA A 70 -3.19 -4.02 -25.90
CA ALA A 70 -4.08 -3.73 -27.01
C ALA A 70 -4.49 -5.04 -27.68
N ASN A 71 -5.79 -5.31 -27.81
CA ASN A 71 -6.30 -6.55 -28.40
C ASN A 71 -5.62 -7.84 -27.87
N ARG A 72 -5.47 -7.94 -26.54
CA ARG A 72 -4.82 -9.04 -25.79
C ARG A 72 -3.32 -9.18 -26.03
N VAL A 73 -2.68 -8.24 -26.73
CA VAL A 73 -1.23 -8.20 -26.94
C VAL A 73 -0.59 -7.20 -25.96
N PRO A 74 0.44 -7.59 -25.20
CA PRO A 74 1.17 -6.68 -24.32
C PRO A 74 2.01 -5.71 -25.16
N LEU A 75 1.98 -4.43 -24.79
CA LEU A 75 2.79 -3.38 -25.41
C LEU A 75 4.01 -3.09 -24.53
N LEU A 76 5.17 -3.60 -24.92
CA LEU A 76 6.38 -3.56 -24.10
C LEU A 76 7.22 -2.31 -24.37
N PHE A 77 7.34 -1.90 -25.64
CA PHE A 77 8.25 -0.81 -26.01
C PHE A 77 7.54 0.56 -26.08
N GLN A 78 8.35 1.62 -26.11
CA GLN A 78 7.91 3.01 -26.27
C GLN A 78 6.79 3.47 -25.30
N PRO A 79 6.95 3.26 -23.97
CA PRO A 79 5.92 3.68 -23.02
C PRO A 79 5.68 5.20 -23.03
N GLY A 80 6.69 6.02 -23.32
CA GLY A 80 6.56 7.49 -23.36
C GLY A 80 5.68 8.02 -24.50
N ALA A 81 5.61 7.32 -25.63
CA ALA A 81 4.79 7.70 -26.78
C ALA A 81 3.33 7.22 -26.66
N CYS A 82 3.04 6.31 -25.71
CA CYS A 82 1.74 5.69 -25.61
C CYS A 82 0.72 6.55 -24.87
N ALA A 83 -0.46 6.71 -25.46
CA ALA A 83 -1.60 7.42 -24.88
C ALA A 83 -1.98 6.90 -23.48
N ILE A 84 -1.85 5.60 -23.23
CA ILE A 84 -2.13 4.98 -21.92
C ILE A 84 -1.20 5.56 -20.86
N THR A 85 0.11 5.47 -21.06
CA THR A 85 1.11 5.98 -20.09
C THR A 85 0.96 7.49 -19.89
N GLN A 86 0.76 8.24 -20.98
CA GLN A 86 0.57 9.69 -20.92
C GLN A 86 -0.67 10.06 -20.10
N THR A 87 -1.79 9.36 -20.32
CA THR A 87 -3.03 9.60 -19.58
C THR A 87 -2.84 9.27 -18.10
N VAL A 88 -2.22 8.12 -17.80
CA VAL A 88 -1.90 7.69 -16.43
C VAL A 88 -0.97 8.70 -15.73
N ALA A 89 0.08 9.19 -16.38
CA ALA A 89 0.99 10.18 -15.80
C ALA A 89 0.33 11.57 -15.62
N SER A 90 -0.56 11.96 -16.53
CA SER A 90 -1.29 13.24 -16.48
C SER A 90 -2.37 13.30 -15.39
N MET A 91 -2.85 12.15 -14.94
CA MET A 91 -3.90 12.05 -13.92
C MET A 91 -3.37 12.44 -12.54
N ASN A 92 -4.21 13.12 -11.74
CA ASN A 92 -3.86 13.49 -10.37
C ASN A 92 -4.14 12.32 -9.40
N TRP A 93 -3.13 11.50 -9.14
CA TRP A 93 -3.24 10.35 -8.24
C TRP A 93 -3.26 10.73 -6.75
N ARG A 94 -2.86 11.96 -6.41
CA ARG A 94 -2.89 12.47 -5.02
C ARG A 94 -4.29 12.54 -4.46
N ALA A 95 -5.27 12.87 -5.30
CA ALA A 95 -6.68 12.86 -4.92
C ALA A 95 -7.17 11.44 -4.55
N TYR A 96 -6.45 10.39 -4.96
CA TYR A 96 -6.79 8.99 -4.70
C TYR A 96 -5.90 8.32 -3.65
N GLY A 97 -5.06 9.09 -2.93
CA GLY A 97 -4.25 8.58 -1.83
C GLY A 97 -2.86 8.08 -2.22
N LEU A 98 -2.41 8.29 -3.47
CA LEU A 98 -1.02 8.01 -3.88
C LEU A 98 -0.17 9.27 -3.85
N SER A 99 1.11 9.13 -3.52
CA SER A 99 2.06 10.24 -3.68
C SER A 99 2.50 10.34 -5.14
N GLN A 100 2.73 11.56 -5.63
CA GLN A 100 3.11 11.79 -7.02
C GLN A 100 3.93 13.09 -7.09
N SER A 101 4.87 13.20 -8.03
CA SER A 101 5.48 14.47 -8.45
C SER A 101 4.86 14.92 -9.78
N ARG A 102 4.82 16.23 -10.06
CA ARG A 102 4.06 16.75 -11.21
C ARG A 102 4.57 16.16 -12.54
N GLY A 103 3.69 15.55 -13.33
CA GLY A 103 4.02 15.00 -14.66
C GLY A 103 4.70 13.63 -14.65
N ASN A 104 5.00 13.06 -13.48
CA ASN A 104 5.59 11.72 -13.35
C ASN A 104 4.54 10.69 -12.91
N LEU A 105 4.89 9.42 -13.04
CA LEU A 105 4.09 8.35 -12.44
C LEU A 105 4.07 8.48 -10.91
N PRO A 106 2.95 8.12 -10.25
CA PRO A 106 2.88 8.10 -8.80
C PRO A 106 3.87 7.11 -8.19
N THR A 107 4.29 7.43 -6.97
CA THR A 107 5.09 6.55 -6.13
C THR A 107 4.18 5.71 -5.24
N GLY A 108 4.49 4.43 -5.18
CA GLY A 108 3.79 3.41 -4.42
C GLY A 108 3.87 2.04 -5.11
N PRO A 109 3.71 0.94 -4.36
CA PRO A 109 3.68 -0.43 -4.88
C PRO A 109 2.34 -0.70 -5.57
N VAL A 110 2.07 0.00 -6.68
CA VAL A 110 0.82 -0.09 -7.43
C VAL A 110 1.11 -0.53 -8.86
N THR A 111 0.32 -1.48 -9.34
CA THR A 111 0.34 -1.91 -10.73
C THR A 111 -1.00 -1.57 -11.37
N VAL A 112 -0.96 -0.81 -12.46
CA VAL A 112 -2.15 -0.44 -13.23
C VAL A 112 -2.11 -1.19 -14.55
N LEU A 113 -3.11 -2.02 -14.78
CA LEU A 113 -3.31 -2.69 -16.06
C LEU A 113 -4.40 -1.97 -16.84
N VAL A 114 -4.10 -1.62 -18.09
CA VAL A 114 -5.05 -1.03 -19.03
C VAL A 114 -5.06 -1.87 -20.30
N HIS A 115 -6.24 -2.36 -20.65
CA HIS A 115 -6.48 -3.10 -21.89
C HIS A 115 -7.42 -2.30 -22.79
N MET A 116 -6.97 -2.02 -24.01
CA MET A 116 -7.78 -1.42 -25.06
C MET A 116 -8.18 -2.50 -26.07
N ALA A 117 -9.47 -2.57 -26.40
CA ALA A 117 -9.99 -3.50 -27.39
C ALA A 117 -10.78 -2.74 -28.45
N SER A 118 -10.42 -2.91 -29.72
CA SER A 118 -11.16 -2.35 -30.85
C SER A 118 -10.87 -3.13 -32.14
N VAL A 119 -11.76 -3.00 -33.14
CA VAL A 119 -11.58 -3.61 -34.48
C VAL A 119 -10.30 -3.07 -35.12
N TRP A 120 -10.09 -1.76 -34.99
CA TRP A 120 -8.88 -1.10 -35.44
C TRP A 120 -8.32 -0.25 -34.31
N VAL A 121 -7.13 -0.61 -33.83
CA VAL A 121 -6.41 0.13 -32.80
C VAL A 121 -5.49 1.14 -33.49
N PRO A 122 -5.56 2.44 -33.15
CA PRO A 122 -4.64 3.42 -33.69
C PRO A 122 -3.28 3.32 -33.02
N TYR A 123 -2.27 2.86 -33.75
CA TYR A 123 -0.89 2.79 -33.30
C TYR A 123 -0.09 4.01 -33.78
N THR A 124 0.95 4.40 -33.03
CA THR A 124 1.85 5.49 -33.42
C THR A 124 2.80 5.11 -34.55
N SER A 125 3.08 3.81 -34.72
CA SER A 125 3.97 3.24 -35.73
C SER A 125 3.48 1.88 -36.21
N GLU A 126 4.00 1.42 -37.35
CA GLU A 126 3.71 0.11 -37.95
C GLU A 126 4.11 -1.07 -37.04
N SER A 127 5.08 -0.85 -36.14
CA SER A 127 5.53 -1.85 -35.16
C SER A 127 4.48 -2.16 -34.08
N LYS A 128 3.40 -1.37 -33.98
CA LYS A 128 2.28 -1.58 -33.04
C LYS A 128 2.66 -1.61 -31.56
N GLU A 129 3.67 -0.85 -31.17
CA GLU A 129 4.20 -0.83 -29.78
C GLU A 129 3.53 0.20 -28.86
N ALA A 130 2.86 1.20 -29.43
CA ALA A 130 2.22 2.26 -28.66
C ALA A 130 0.91 2.72 -29.31
N VAL A 131 -0.10 2.94 -28.47
CA VAL A 131 -1.39 3.53 -28.86
C VAL A 131 -1.22 5.04 -29.04
N ALA A 132 -1.75 5.57 -30.14
CA ALA A 132 -1.70 6.99 -30.47
C ALA A 132 -2.60 7.86 -29.57
N ALA A 133 -2.17 9.10 -29.33
CA ALA A 133 -2.75 10.04 -28.37
C ALA A 133 -3.95 10.81 -28.93
N TYR A 134 -5.04 10.11 -29.26
CA TYR A 134 -6.29 10.75 -29.65
C TYR A 134 -7.05 11.29 -28.43
N PRO A 135 -7.59 12.52 -28.46
CA PRO A 135 -8.31 13.12 -27.33
C PRO A 135 -9.49 12.28 -26.82
N GLU A 136 -10.20 11.60 -27.71
CA GLU A 136 -11.34 10.73 -27.39
C GLU A 136 -10.89 9.54 -26.55
N ILE A 137 -9.80 8.87 -26.96
CA ILE A 137 -9.23 7.73 -26.26
C ILE A 137 -8.69 8.18 -24.90
N GLN A 138 -7.96 9.30 -24.83
CA GLN A 138 -7.45 9.82 -23.57
C GLN A 138 -8.57 10.21 -22.60
N ARG A 139 -9.68 10.76 -23.11
CA ARG A 139 -10.86 11.09 -22.29
C ARG A 139 -11.45 9.83 -21.67
N GLU A 140 -11.67 8.79 -22.47
CA GLU A 140 -12.24 7.52 -21.98
C GLU A 140 -11.32 6.81 -21.00
N LEU A 141 -10.02 6.73 -21.31
CA LEU A 141 -9.00 6.21 -20.40
C LEU A 141 -9.00 6.95 -19.06
N ARG A 142 -9.13 8.28 -19.08
CA ARG A 142 -9.19 9.08 -17.86
C ARG A 142 -10.42 8.73 -17.03
N LEU A 143 -11.60 8.62 -17.64
CA LEU A 143 -12.84 8.27 -16.93
C LEU A 143 -12.75 6.87 -16.29
N ALA A 144 -12.23 5.88 -17.03
CA ALA A 144 -12.03 4.53 -16.53
C ALA A 144 -11.05 4.50 -15.34
N LEU A 145 -9.90 5.17 -15.47
CA LEU A 145 -8.91 5.25 -14.39
C LEU A 145 -9.47 5.99 -13.16
N GLN A 146 -10.25 7.06 -13.34
CA GLN A 146 -10.90 7.77 -12.23
C GLN A 146 -11.90 6.87 -11.47
N ALA A 147 -12.62 5.99 -12.17
CA ALA A 147 -13.52 5.04 -11.52
C ALA A 147 -12.78 4.06 -10.60
N VAL A 148 -11.65 3.52 -11.07
CA VAL A 148 -10.78 2.64 -10.26
C VAL A 148 -10.09 3.43 -9.15
N GLY A 149 -9.61 4.63 -9.44
CA GLY A 149 -8.99 5.53 -8.46
C GLY A 149 -9.90 5.85 -7.28
N ARG A 150 -11.20 6.07 -7.51
CA ARG A 150 -12.18 6.26 -6.43
C ARG A 150 -12.28 5.04 -5.51
N LYS A 151 -12.25 3.82 -6.06
CA LYS A 151 -12.27 2.58 -5.27
C LYS A 151 -10.99 2.44 -4.43
N LEU A 152 -9.84 2.75 -5.03
CA LEU A 152 -8.55 2.78 -4.32
C LEU A 152 -8.56 3.77 -3.16
N ALA A 153 -9.07 4.99 -3.40
CA ALA A 153 -9.15 6.03 -2.38
C ALA A 153 -9.99 5.60 -1.17
N LEU A 154 -11.13 4.94 -1.42
CA LEU A 154 -11.97 4.39 -0.36
C LEU A 154 -11.23 3.31 0.44
N TYR A 155 -10.52 2.40 -0.24
CA TYR A 155 -9.74 1.36 0.41
C TYR A 155 -8.62 1.93 1.30
N LEU A 156 -7.81 2.85 0.76
CA LEU A 156 -6.74 3.50 1.51
C LEU A 156 -7.28 4.37 2.65
N GLY A 157 -8.37 5.09 2.43
CA GLY A 157 -9.02 5.92 3.45
C GLY A 157 -9.51 5.11 4.65
N ARG A 158 -10.07 3.91 4.42
CA ARG A 158 -10.46 3.00 5.51
C ARG A 158 -9.26 2.58 6.35
N ARG A 159 -8.15 2.17 5.73
CA ARG A 159 -6.92 1.76 6.45
C ARG A 159 -6.29 2.93 7.20
N LEU A 160 -6.26 4.12 6.59
CA LEU A 160 -5.74 5.31 7.24
C LEU A 160 -6.54 5.68 8.49
N ARG A 161 -7.87 5.61 8.42
CA ARG A 161 -8.75 5.85 9.58
C ARG A 161 -8.46 4.86 10.72
N VAL A 162 -8.35 3.57 10.41
CA VAL A 162 -8.01 2.54 11.41
C VAL A 162 -6.63 2.82 12.05
N LYS A 163 -5.63 3.18 11.24
CA LYS A 163 -4.30 3.56 11.74
C LYS A 163 -4.36 4.78 12.66
N GLN A 164 -5.09 5.83 12.26
CA GLN A 164 -5.22 7.06 13.05
C GLN A 164 -5.93 6.81 14.39
N GLU A 165 -7.00 6.02 14.41
CA GLU A 165 -7.67 5.65 15.65
C GLU A 165 -6.78 4.78 16.55
N GLY A 166 -5.98 3.87 15.97
CA GLY A 166 -4.96 3.11 16.70
C GLY A 166 -3.87 3.99 17.32
N GLU A 167 -3.31 4.93 16.55
CA GLU A 167 -2.32 5.91 17.04
C GLU A 167 -2.91 6.79 18.15
N ARG A 168 -4.16 7.21 17.97
CA ARG A 168 -4.90 8.00 18.95
C ARG A 168 -5.06 7.22 20.25
N ARG A 169 -5.48 5.94 20.21
CA ARG A 169 -5.53 5.05 21.38
C ARG A 169 -4.18 4.94 22.08
N GLY A 170 -3.11 4.73 21.32
CA GLY A 170 -1.75 4.65 21.86
C GLY A 170 -1.36 5.92 22.63
N LYS A 171 -1.69 7.10 22.09
CA LYS A 171 -1.50 8.39 22.78
C LYS A 171 -2.36 8.48 24.04
N PHE A 172 -3.65 8.15 23.97
CA PHE A 172 -4.54 8.19 25.14
C PHE A 172 -4.05 7.31 26.29
N LEU A 173 -3.63 6.07 26.00
CA LEU A 173 -3.12 5.15 27.02
C LEU A 173 -1.84 5.68 27.70
N ARG A 174 -0.96 6.35 26.95
CA ARG A 174 0.25 6.97 27.50
C ARG A 174 -0.06 8.14 28.45
N TYR A 175 -1.02 8.99 28.10
CA TYR A 175 -1.40 10.15 28.93
C TYR A 175 -2.37 9.82 30.07
N LEU A 176 -3.07 8.69 29.99
CA LEU A 176 -4.12 8.32 30.94
C LEU A 176 -3.59 8.24 32.39
N GLY A 177 -2.36 7.73 32.55
CA GLY A 177 -1.72 7.58 33.86
C GLY A 177 -1.47 8.93 34.54
N GLU A 178 -0.97 9.91 33.78
CA GLU A 178 -0.70 11.26 34.29
C GLU A 178 -2.00 12.01 34.61
N VAL A 179 -3.01 11.88 33.74
CA VAL A 179 -4.32 12.50 33.96
C VAL A 179 -5.00 11.92 35.20
N ALA A 180 -4.93 10.60 35.40
CA ALA A 180 -5.49 9.96 36.59
C ALA A 180 -4.82 10.47 37.88
N THR A 181 -3.50 10.64 37.89
CA THR A 181 -2.75 11.20 39.03
C THR A 181 -3.17 12.65 39.32
N ALA A 182 -3.26 13.50 38.29
CA ALA A 182 -3.63 14.91 38.46
C ALA A 182 -5.09 15.10 38.91
N VAL A 183 -6.02 14.27 38.43
CA VAL A 183 -7.43 14.36 38.83
C VAL A 183 -7.64 13.77 40.23
N SER A 184 -6.92 12.71 40.58
CA SER A 184 -6.93 12.12 41.92
C SER A 184 -6.43 13.13 42.98
N SER A 185 -5.37 13.89 42.68
CA SER A 185 -4.84 14.89 43.61
C SER A 185 -5.78 16.08 43.86
N ILE A 186 -6.56 16.49 42.84
CA ILE A 186 -7.53 17.59 42.97
C ILE A 186 -8.80 17.13 43.70
N ASN A 187 -9.36 15.98 43.31
CA ASN A 187 -10.66 15.52 43.80
C ASN A 187 -10.57 14.59 45.02
N GLN A 188 -9.37 14.21 45.46
CA GLN A 188 -9.11 13.25 46.54
C GLN A 188 -9.84 11.91 46.35
N VAL A 189 -9.87 11.42 45.11
CA VAL A 189 -10.47 10.13 44.73
C VAL A 189 -9.38 9.11 44.51
N ASP A 190 -9.68 7.82 44.72
CA ASP A 190 -8.76 6.73 44.41
C ASP A 190 -8.33 6.76 42.93
N ARG A 191 -7.01 6.76 42.73
CA ARG A 191 -6.37 6.82 41.41
C ARG A 191 -6.70 5.57 40.59
N ASP A 192 -6.70 4.40 41.21
CA ASP A 192 -6.78 3.14 40.49
C ASP A 192 -8.20 2.91 39.95
N GLU A 193 -9.22 3.26 40.74
CA GLU A 193 -10.62 3.23 40.31
C GLU A 193 -10.88 4.23 39.16
N LEU A 194 -10.33 5.44 39.27
CA LEU A 194 -10.44 6.46 38.23
C LEU A 194 -9.74 6.03 36.93
N TYR A 195 -8.56 5.43 37.04
CA TYR A 195 -7.82 4.91 35.90
C TYR A 195 -8.63 3.83 35.17
N GLN A 196 -9.23 2.88 35.88
CA GLN A 196 -10.06 1.84 35.27
C GLN A 196 -11.26 2.42 34.51
N ARG A 197 -11.96 3.40 35.10
CA ARG A 197 -13.07 4.11 34.43
C ARG A 197 -12.60 4.85 33.17
N LEU A 198 -11.46 5.51 33.23
CA LEU A 198 -10.87 6.22 32.09
C LEU A 198 -10.46 5.24 30.97
N VAL A 199 -9.95 4.06 31.32
CA VAL A 199 -9.63 3.00 30.35
C VAL A 199 -10.91 2.51 29.66
N GLU A 200 -11.99 2.32 30.42
CA GLU A 200 -13.28 1.88 29.87
C GLU A 200 -13.88 2.93 28.91
N VAL A 201 -13.82 4.22 29.27
CA VAL A 201 -14.22 5.32 28.39
C VAL A 201 -13.36 5.38 27.13
N ALA A 202 -12.05 5.16 27.26
CA ALA A 202 -11.12 5.11 26.13
C ALA A 202 -11.44 3.94 25.18
N LYS A 203 -11.71 2.75 25.72
CA LYS A 203 -12.14 1.58 24.93
C LYS A 203 -13.44 1.85 24.17
N ARG A 204 -14.45 2.43 24.83
CA ARG A 204 -15.73 2.76 24.19
C ARG A 204 -15.57 3.77 23.05
N LYS A 205 -14.73 4.80 23.25
CA LYS A 205 -14.57 5.89 22.28
C LYS A 205 -13.64 5.53 21.12
N THR A 206 -12.81 4.50 21.29
CA THR A 206 -11.86 4.03 20.28
C THR A 206 -12.21 2.62 19.75
N ALA A 207 -13.48 2.21 19.85
CA ALA A 207 -13.97 0.94 19.32
C ALA A 207 -13.71 0.77 17.81
N ASP A 208 -13.68 1.88 17.06
CA ASP A 208 -13.32 1.90 15.63
C ASP A 208 -11.88 1.41 15.34
N ALA A 209 -10.97 1.42 16.34
CA ALA A 209 -9.60 0.94 16.18
C ALA A 209 -9.48 -0.60 16.21
N ASP A 210 -10.45 -1.30 16.80
CA ASP A 210 -10.45 -2.76 16.90
C ASP A 210 -11.06 -3.44 15.65
N VAL A 211 -11.52 -2.65 14.68
CA VAL A 211 -12.06 -3.15 13.41
C VAL A 211 -10.94 -3.78 12.59
N ARG A 212 -10.91 -5.13 12.56
CA ARG A 212 -10.07 -5.87 11.63
C ARG A 212 -10.65 -5.78 10.23
N LEU A 213 -9.82 -5.36 9.28
CA LEU A 213 -10.18 -5.32 7.86
C LEU A 213 -9.62 -6.56 7.16
N ASP A 214 -10.39 -7.16 6.26
CA ASP A 214 -9.89 -8.21 5.36
C ASP A 214 -8.88 -7.62 4.35
N GLU A 215 -8.24 -8.48 3.56
CA GLU A 215 -7.34 -8.06 2.46
C GLU A 215 -8.03 -7.16 1.42
N ARG A 216 -9.37 -7.12 1.39
CA ARG A 216 -10.19 -6.32 0.47
C ARG A 216 -10.73 -5.03 1.10
N GLY A 217 -10.43 -4.78 2.39
CA GLY A 217 -10.84 -3.58 3.13
C GLY A 217 -12.30 -3.58 3.61
N ASN A 218 -12.95 -4.74 3.70
CA ASN A 218 -14.24 -4.91 4.37
C ASN A 218 -14.02 -5.20 5.86
N ARG A 219 -15.02 -4.85 6.68
CA ARG A 219 -15.00 -5.19 8.10
C ARG A 219 -15.15 -6.70 8.23
N VAL A 220 -14.17 -7.35 8.83
CA VAL A 220 -14.30 -8.72 9.31
C VAL A 220 -14.92 -8.58 10.69
N GLU A 221 -16.17 -9.01 10.84
CA GLU A 221 -16.64 -9.35 12.18
C GLU A 221 -15.67 -10.38 12.72
N ALA A 222 -15.13 -10.16 13.92
CA ALA A 222 -14.31 -11.16 14.56
C ALA A 222 -15.17 -12.43 14.64
N GLN A 223 -14.95 -13.37 13.72
CA GLN A 223 -15.47 -14.72 13.86
C GLN A 223 -14.95 -15.14 15.22
N ALA A 224 -15.86 -15.29 16.18
CA ALA A 224 -15.54 -15.94 17.43
C ALA A 224 -14.85 -17.25 17.05
N GLU A 225 -13.66 -17.47 17.58
CA GLU A 225 -12.94 -18.74 17.44
C GLU A 225 -13.78 -19.80 18.13
N PHE A 226 -14.77 -20.31 17.41
CA PHE A 226 -15.44 -21.52 17.80
C PHE A 226 -14.48 -22.64 17.38
N GLY A 227 -13.91 -23.34 18.36
CA GLY A 227 -12.96 -24.43 18.11
C GLY A 227 -13.49 -25.48 17.14
N GLU A 228 -12.64 -26.40 16.69
CA GLU A 228 -12.83 -27.35 15.57
C GLU A 228 -14.13 -28.19 15.57
N HIS A 229 -14.98 -28.12 16.59
CA HIS A 229 -16.18 -28.92 16.76
C HIS A 229 -17.49 -28.14 16.83
N VAL A 230 -17.53 -26.86 16.44
CA VAL A 230 -18.77 -26.07 16.49
C VAL A 230 -19.42 -25.95 15.11
N LEU A 231 -20.59 -26.58 14.97
CA LEU A 231 -21.47 -26.41 13.81
C LEU A 231 -22.37 -25.19 14.03
N ILE A 232 -22.17 -24.14 13.22
CA ILE A 232 -23.06 -22.99 13.18
C ILE A 232 -24.29 -23.36 12.36
N VAL A 233 -25.36 -23.77 13.04
CA VAL A 233 -26.68 -23.96 12.41
C VAL A 233 -27.30 -22.59 12.19
N ARG A 234 -27.41 -22.17 10.92
CA ARG A 234 -28.22 -21.00 10.56
C ARG A 234 -29.67 -21.36 10.87
N GLN A 235 -30.27 -20.73 11.88
CA GLN A 235 -31.70 -20.84 12.11
C GLN A 235 -32.43 -20.34 10.85
N GLN A 236 -33.15 -21.23 10.18
CA GLN A 236 -34.05 -20.82 9.11
C GLN A 236 -35.06 -19.85 9.70
N GLU A 237 -35.21 -18.69 9.07
CA GLU A 237 -36.30 -17.77 9.37
C GLU A 237 -37.63 -18.55 9.24
N PRO A 238 -38.56 -18.41 10.20
CA PRO A 238 -39.83 -19.10 10.12
C PRO A 238 -40.55 -18.64 8.85
N ASN A 239 -40.83 -19.60 7.95
CA ASN A 239 -41.66 -19.39 6.77
C ASN A 239 -42.93 -18.67 7.20
N THR A 240 -43.05 -17.41 6.80
CA THR A 240 -44.31 -16.69 6.83
C THR A 240 -45.17 -17.28 5.71
N PRO A 241 -46.35 -17.85 5.99
CA PRO A 241 -47.22 -18.35 4.93
C PRO A 241 -47.73 -17.17 4.11
N ASP A 242 -47.53 -17.23 2.81
CA ASP A 242 -48.07 -16.30 1.82
C ASP A 242 -49.59 -16.16 2.01
N GLY A 243 -50.05 -14.92 2.10
CA GLY A 243 -51.45 -14.51 1.99
C GLY A 243 -51.63 -13.61 0.78
#